data_AF-A0A6N7HV21-F1
#
_entry.id   AF-A0A6N7HV21-F1
#
_cell.length_a   1.000
_cell.length_b   1.000
_cell.length_c   1.000
_cell.angle_alpha   90.00
_cell.angle_beta   90.00
_cell.angle_gamma   90.00
#
_symmetry.space_group_name_H-M   'P 1'
#
loop_
_entity.id
_entity.type
_entity.pdbx_description
1 polymer ?
#
loop_
_entity_poly.entity_id
_entity_poly.type
_entity_poly.pdbx_seq_one_letter_code
_entity_poly.pdbx_strand_id
1 'polypeptide(L)' 'MTVALSWLSGITVESWVEMEEPVPARCELDPTNDSATLFFGEREDFVLHLCRDNLRTVAELAGKAHADLAAENP' A
#
# COMPACT_ATOMS: atom_id res chain seq x y z
N MET A 1 -11.44 3.05 15.21
CA MET A 1 -10.20 3.76 15.59
C MET A 1 -9.30 2.79 16.33
N THR A 2 -8.32 2.19 15.63
CA THR A 2 -7.21 1.46 16.25
C THR A 2 -6.00 1.61 15.35
N VAL A 3 -5.06 2.45 15.77
CA VAL A 3 -3.70 2.55 15.24
C VAL A 3 -2.84 1.68 16.14
N ALA A 4 -1.98 0.83 15.58
CA ALA A 4 -1.03 0.07 16.36
C ALA A 4 0.40 0.36 15.90
N LEU A 5 1.12 1.11 16.74
CA LEU A 5 2.56 1.26 16.73
C LEU A 5 3.13 0.32 17.81
N SER A 6 3.87 -0.72 17.44
CA SER A 6 4.72 -1.46 18.39
C SER A 6 5.87 -2.20 17.70
N TRP A 7 6.94 -1.49 17.40
CA TRP A 7 8.21 -2.07 16.91
C TRP A 7 9.18 -2.47 18.04
N LEU A 8 8.70 -3.02 19.17
CA LEU A 8 9.62 -3.40 20.27
C LEU A 8 9.17 -4.53 21.22
N SER A 9 8.24 -5.38 20.81
CA SER A 9 8.05 -6.69 21.45
C SER A 9 7.54 -7.64 20.36
N GLY A 10 7.76 -8.95 20.46
CA GLY A 10 7.37 -9.96 19.45
C GLY A 10 5.85 -10.14 19.25
N ILE A 11 5.14 -9.02 19.15
CA ILE A 11 3.74 -8.86 18.80
C ILE A 11 3.75 -8.26 17.39
N THR A 12 3.56 -9.12 16.39
CA THR A 12 3.23 -8.68 15.03
C THR A 12 1.78 -8.23 15.06
N VAL A 13 1.52 -6.94 14.87
CA VAL A 13 0.15 -6.48 14.62
C VAL A 13 -0.13 -6.62 13.14
N GLU A 14 -0.83 -7.70 12.79
CA GLU A 14 -1.40 -7.85 11.46
C GLU A 14 -2.69 -7.05 11.40
N SER A 15 -2.64 -5.89 10.73
CA SER A 15 -3.83 -5.13 10.39
C SER A 15 -4.17 -5.43 8.93
N TRP A 16 -5.29 -6.09 8.69
CA TRP A 16 -5.84 -6.29 7.35
C TRP A 16 -6.64 -5.06 6.96
N VAL A 17 -6.34 -4.49 5.80
CA VAL A 17 -7.07 -3.35 5.24
C VAL A 17 -7.79 -3.84 4.00
N GLU A 18 -9.10 -3.96 4.09
CA GLU A 18 -9.96 -4.32 2.95
C GLU A 18 -10.41 -3.02 2.25
N MET A 19 -10.15 -2.93 0.95
CA MET A 19 -10.51 -1.81 0.10
C MET A 19 -11.43 -2.34 -1.02
N GLU A 20 -12.72 -2.45 -0.74
CA GLU A 20 -13.69 -3.06 -1.68
C GLU A 20 -14.30 -2.05 -2.68
N GLU A 21 -14.39 -0.78 -2.30
CA GLU A 21 -14.86 0.31 -3.16
C GLU A 21 -13.68 1.21 -3.57
N PRO A 22 -13.85 2.13 -4.54
CA PRO A 22 -12.81 3.11 -4.87
C PRO A 22 -12.44 3.96 -3.65
N VAL A 23 -11.41 3.54 -2.92
CA VAL A 23 -10.89 4.25 -1.75
C VAL A 23 -10.08 5.45 -2.22
N PRO A 24 -10.29 6.66 -1.67
CA PRO A 24 -9.44 7.80 -1.96
C PRO A 24 -7.97 7.45 -1.70
N ALA A 25 -7.13 7.66 -2.70
CA ALA A 25 -5.71 7.36 -2.63
C ALA A 25 -4.88 8.53 -3.17
N ARG A 26 -3.72 8.75 -2.55
CA ARG A 26 -2.77 9.79 -2.91
C ARG A 26 -1.35 9.26 -2.82
N CYS A 27 -0.45 9.80 -3.63
CA CYS A 27 0.97 9.45 -3.61
C CYS A 27 1.80 10.71 -3.42
N GLU A 28 2.81 10.63 -2.54
CA GLU A 28 3.90 11.59 -2.45
C GLU A 28 5.21 10.92 -2.84
N LEU A 29 6.03 11.63 -3.60
CA LEU A 29 7.37 11.19 -3.99
C LEU A 29 8.39 11.98 -3.18
N ASP A 30 9.40 11.29 -2.68
CA ASP A 30 10.60 11.89 -2.11
C ASP A 30 11.82 11.44 -2.93
N PRO A 31 12.21 12.23 -3.96
CA PRO A 31 13.38 11.94 -4.77
C PRO A 31 14.69 12.00 -3.99
N THR A 32 14.72 12.69 -2.84
CA THR A 32 15.94 12.84 -2.03
C THR A 32 16.24 11.55 -1.28
N ASN A 33 15.19 10.87 -0.80
CA ASN A 33 15.29 9.58 -0.11
C ASN A 33 14.98 8.38 -1.02
N ASP A 34 14.84 8.61 -2.33
CA ASP A 34 14.49 7.61 -3.35
C ASP A 34 13.30 6.72 -2.93
N SER A 35 12.23 7.37 -2.49
CA SER A 35 11.07 6.69 -1.87
C SER A 35 9.74 7.32 -2.29
N ALA A 36 8.66 6.58 -2.04
CA ALA A 36 7.30 7.02 -2.24
C ALA A 36 6.44 6.66 -1.02
N THR A 37 5.46 7.51 -0.72
CA THR A 37 4.46 7.26 0.31
C THR A 37 3.08 7.24 -0.32
N LEU A 38 2.38 6.12 -0.18
CA LEU A 38 1.00 5.93 -0.61
C LEU A 38 0.07 6.12 0.59
N PHE A 39 -0.92 6.99 0.44
CA PHE A 39 -1.94 7.27 1.45
C PHE A 39 -3.28 6.73 0.95
N PHE A 40 -4.02 6.05 1.81
CA PHE A 40 -5.33 5.48 1.52
C PHE A 40 -6.35 5.88 2.59
N GLY A 41 -7.61 6.06 2.19
CA GLY A 41 -8.72 6.43 3.05
C GLY A 41 -9.01 7.93 3.02
N GLU A 42 -10.23 8.33 3.39
CA GLU A 42 -10.66 9.74 3.37
C GLU A 42 -9.79 10.65 4.22
N ARG A 43 -9.18 10.10 5.28
CA ARG A 43 -8.35 10.84 6.22
C ARG A 43 -6.90 10.35 6.21
N GLU A 44 -6.49 9.68 5.14
CA GLU A 44 -5.17 9.06 5.05
C GLU A 44 -4.94 8.05 6.18
N ASP A 45 -5.99 7.29 6.49
CA ASP A 45 -6.07 6.34 7.60
C ASP A 45 -5.02 5.22 7.50
N PHE A 46 -4.53 4.95 6.28
CA PHE A 46 -3.51 3.95 6.01
C PHE A 46 -2.38 4.55 5.16
N VAL A 47 -1.14 4.36 5.62
CA VAL A 47 0.05 4.92 4.98
C VAL A 47 1.05 3.80 4.70
N LEU A 48 1.45 3.67 3.43
CA LEU A 48 2.45 2.72 2.98
C LEU A 48 3.67 3.47 2.43
N HIS A 49 4.78 3.37 3.14
CA HIS A 49 6.06 3.96 2.71
C HIS A 49 6.95 2.90 2.06
N LEU A 50 7.47 3.20 0.87
CA LEU A 50 8.24 2.26 0.05
C LEU A 50 9.50 2.96 -0.49
N CYS A 51 10.65 2.30 -0.36
CA CYS A 51 11.80 2.66 -1.18
C CYS A 51 11.55 2.28 -2.65
N ARG A 52 12.37 2.82 -3.56
CA ARG A 52 12.25 2.60 -5.01
C ARG A 52 12.15 1.14 -5.43
N ASP A 53 13.01 0.27 -4.90
CA ASP A 53 13.01 -1.14 -5.28
C ASP A 53 11.74 -1.86 -4.85
N ASN A 54 11.27 -1.61 -3.62
CA ASN A 54 10.02 -2.19 -3.13
C ASN A 54 8.81 -1.62 -3.89
N LEU A 55 8.83 -0.33 -4.25
CA LEU A 55 7.79 0.27 -5.08
C LEU A 55 7.71 -0.41 -6.45
N ARG A 56 8.86 -0.67 -7.09
CA ARG A 56 8.90 -1.42 -8.36
C ARG A 56 8.29 -2.80 -8.20
N THR A 57 8.67 -3.56 -7.17
CA THR A 57 8.12 -4.90 -6.92
C THR A 57 6.61 -4.87 -6.71
N VAL A 58 6.09 -3.91 -5.94
CA VAL A 58 4.64 -3.74 -5.73
C VAL A 58 3.93 -3.42 -7.06
N ALA A 59 4.49 -2.53 -7.88
CA ALA A 59 3.93 -2.18 -9.18
C ALA A 59 3.90 -3.38 -10.15
N GLU A 60 4.95 -4.19 -10.18
CA GLU A 60 5.02 -5.40 -11.01
C GLU A 60 3.96 -6.43 -10.58
N LEU A 61 3.81 -6.66 -9.27
CA LEU A 61 2.80 -7.57 -8.72
C LEU A 61 1.38 -7.09 -9.03
N ALA A 62 1.11 -5.79 -8.81
CA ALA A 62 -0.19 -5.19 -9.11
C ALA A 62 -0.52 -5.28 -10.61
N GLY A 63 0.44 -4.99 -11.48
CA GLY A 63 0.27 -5.10 -12.94
C GLY A 63 -0.04 -6.53 -13.38
N LYS A 64 0.66 -7.52 -12.82
CA LYS A 64 0.36 -8.93 -13.08
C LYS A 64 -1.05 -9.31 -12.61
N ALA A 65 -1.42 -8.96 -11.38
CA ALA A 65 -2.74 -9.26 -10.84
C ALA A 65 -3.87 -8.64 -11.68
N HIS A 66 -3.70 -7.40 -12.16
CA HIS A 66 -4.65 -6.77 -13.07
C HIS A 66 -4.80 -7.52 -14.39
N ALA A 67 -3.68 -7.97 -14.99
CA ALA A 67 -3.72 -8.73 -16.22
C ALA A 67 -4.43 -10.08 -16.05
N ASP A 68 -4.15 -10.79 -14.95
CA ASP A 68 -4.76 -12.08 -14.62
C ASP A 68 -6.30 -11.91 -14.41
N LEU A 69 -6.73 -10.90 -13.64
CA LEU A 69 -8.16 -10.61 -13.43
C LEU A 69 -8.91 -10.26 -14.73
N ALA A 70 -8.27 -9.49 -15.63
CA ALA A 70 -8.85 -9.16 -16.92
C ALA A 70 -8.97 -10.37 -17.86
N ALA A 71 -8.07 -11.34 -17.74
CA ALA A 71 -8.13 -12.58 -18.52
C ALA A 71 -9.23 -13.54 -18.02
N GLU A 72 -9.52 -13.53 -16.72
CA GLU A 72 -10.57 -14.36 -16.10
C GLU A 72 -11.99 -13.78 -16.28
N ASN A 73 -12.11 -12.49 -16.63
CA ASN A 73 -13.39 -11.79 -16.80
C ASN A 73 -13.37 -10.86 -18.04
N PRO A 74 -13.47 -11.44 -19.26
CA PRO A 74 -13.28 -10.71 -20.53
C PRO A 74 -14.40 -9.73 -20.91
#